data_AF-A0A3B9T0C9-F1
#
_entry.id   AF-A0A3B9T0C9-F1
#
_cell.length_a   1.000
_cell.length_b   1.000
_cell.length_c   1.000
_cell.angle_alpha   90.00
_cell.angle_beta   90.00
_cell.angle_gamma   90.00
#
_symmetry.space_group_name_H-M   'P 1'
#
loop_
_entity.id
_entity.type
_entity.pdbx_description
1 polymer ?
#
loop_
_entity_poly.entity_id
_entity_poly.type
_entity_poly.pdbx_seq_one_letter_code
_entity_poly.pdbx_strand_id
1 'polypeptide(L)' 'MNALEQISKSSLKENVPELNVGDTVKVHVRIKEGEKSRIQVFEGTIIAKKHGG' A
#
# COMPACT_ATOMS: atom_id res chain seq x y z
N MET A 1 20.52 -16.31 2.72
CA MET A 1 19.56 -15.62 1.82
C MET A 1 18.23 -16.34 1.94
N ASN A 2 17.16 -15.62 2.23
CA ASN A 2 15.84 -16.21 2.42
C ASN A 2 15.20 -16.40 1.04
N ALA A 3 14.93 -17.65 0.62
CA ALA A 3 14.47 -17.95 -0.74
C ALA A 3 13.17 -17.20 -1.12
N LEU A 4 12.34 -16.88 -0.12
CA LEU A 4 11.12 -16.11 -0.28
C LEU A 4 11.38 -14.63 -0.64
N GLU A 5 12.48 -14.04 -0.18
CA GLU A 5 12.85 -12.65 -0.52
C GLU A 5 13.21 -12.51 -2.01
N GLN A 6 13.85 -13.52 -2.60
CA GLN A 6 14.18 -13.47 -4.04
C GLN A 6 12.94 -13.48 -4.93
N ILE A 7 11.88 -14.17 -4.49
CA ILE A 7 10.63 -14.28 -5.23
C ILE A 7 9.77 -13.02 -5.01
N SER A 8 9.73 -12.48 -3.79
CA SER A 8 8.92 -11.29 -3.47
C SER A 8 9.47 -9.99 -4.05
N LYS A 9 10.79 -9.91 -4.33
CA LYS A 9 11.45 -8.74 -4.94
C LYS A 9 10.80 -8.23 -6.21
N SER A 10 10.33 -9.12 -7.08
CA SER A 10 9.66 -8.73 -8.34
C SER A 10 8.27 -8.10 -8.14
N SER A 11 7.66 -8.33 -6.98
CA SER A 11 6.31 -7.85 -6.63
C SER A 11 6.34 -6.60 -5.74
N LEU A 12 7.52 -6.18 -5.29
CA LEU A 12 7.71 -4.96 -4.52
C LEU A 12 7.55 -3.74 -5.44
N LYS A 13 6.88 -2.71 -4.93
CA LYS A 13 6.80 -1.42 -5.63
C LYS A 13 8.11 -0.66 -5.42
N GLU A 14 8.74 -0.23 -6.51
CA GLU A 14 10.02 0.48 -6.46
C GLU A 14 9.91 1.88 -5.84
N ASN A 15 8.79 2.58 -6.08
CA ASN A 15 8.59 3.98 -5.69
C ASN A 15 7.45 4.11 -4.67
N VAL A 16 7.64 3.58 -3.46
CA VAL A 16 6.70 3.79 -2.35
C VAL A 16 7.15 5.03 -1.56
N PRO A 17 6.26 6.02 -1.32
CA PRO A 17 6.60 7.14 -0.47
C PRO A 17 6.97 6.68 0.94
N GLU A 18 7.89 7.40 1.58
CA GLU A 18 8.21 7.16 2.98
C GLU A 18 7.03 7.63 3.84
N LEU A 19 6.44 6.69 4.59
CA LEU A 19 5.24 6.92 5.41
C LEU A 19 5.51 6.48 6.84
N ASN A 20 5.16 7.34 7.80
CA ASN A 20 5.37 7.15 9.22
C ASN A 20 4.05 7.21 10.01
N VAL A 21 4.06 6.62 11.19
CA VAL A 21 2.94 6.74 12.13
C VAL A 21 2.80 8.19 12.55
N GLY A 22 1.58 8.73 12.47
CA GLY A 22 1.29 10.15 12.69
C GLY A 22 1.09 10.96 11.41
N ASP A 23 1.52 10.47 10.25
CA ASP A 23 1.30 11.18 8.98
C ASP A 23 -0.18 11.16 8.57
N THR A 24 -0.70 12.28 8.07
CA THR A 24 -2.02 12.35 7.43
C THR A 24 -1.87 12.07 5.93
N VAL A 25 -2.60 11.07 5.44
CA VAL A 25 -2.46 10.58 4.07
C VAL A 25 -3.80 10.50 3.36
N LYS A 26 -3.78 10.66 2.03
CA LYS A 26 -4.91 10.38 1.13
C LYS A 26 -4.65 9.10 0.34
N VAL A 27 -5.34 8.04 0.71
CA VAL A 27 -5.23 6.72 0.08
C VAL A 27 -6.28 6.61 -1.04
N HIS A 28 -5.83 6.35 -2.26
CA HIS A 28 -6.68 6.14 -3.41
C HIS A 28 -6.95 4.64 -3.59
N VAL A 29 -8.14 4.19 -3.20
CA VAL A 29 -8.56 2.79 -3.29
C VAL A 29 -9.29 2.58 -4.61
N ARG A 30 -8.80 1.66 -5.44
CA ARG A 30 -9.51 1.22 -6.64
C ARG A 30 -10.54 0.16 -6.25
N ILE A 31 -11.81 0.45 -6.46
CA ILE A 31 -12.92 -0.46 -6.23
C ILE A 31 -13.46 -0.91 -7.59
N LYS A 32 -13.57 -2.22 -7.79
CA LYS A 32 -14.13 -2.83 -9.01
C LYS A 32 -15.40 -3.60 -8.63
N GLU A 33 -16.53 -3.20 -9.20
CA GLU A 33 -17.85 -3.79 -8.99
C GLU A 33 -18.36 -4.29 -10.35
N GLY A 34 -18.12 -5.58 -10.65
CA GLY A 34 -18.37 -6.15 -11.98
C GLY A 34 -17.48 -5.52 -13.06
N GLU A 35 -18.11 -4.94 -14.09
CA GLU A 35 -17.40 -4.24 -15.18
C GLU A 35 -17.09 -2.77 -14.86
N LYS A 36 -17.71 -2.18 -13.83
CA LYS A 36 -17.47 -0.80 -13.45
C LYS A 36 -16.34 -0.70 -12.43
N SER A 37 -15.54 0.34 -12.55
CA SER A 37 -14.50 0.66 -11.57
C SER A 37 -14.55 2.12 -11.19
N ARG A 38 -14.23 2.40 -9.93
CA ARG A 38 -14.12 3.75 -9.36
C ARG A 38 -12.91 3.84 -8.46
N ILE A 39 -12.40 5.05 -8.29
CA ILE A 39 -11.39 5.35 -7.27
C ILE A 39 -12.09 6.05 -6.12
N GLN A 40 -12.02 5.47 -4.94
CA GLN A 40 -12.50 6.07 -3.71
C GLN A 40 -11.29 6.58 -2.92
N VAL A 41 -11.34 7.84 -2.49
CA VAL A 41 -10.28 8.45 -1.69
C VAL A 41 -10.65 8.33 -0.22
N PHE A 42 -9.73 7.80 0.59
CA PHE A 42 -9.81 7.78 2.05
C PHE A 42 -8.72 8.68 2.62
N GLU A 43 -9.09 9.62 3.48
CA GLU A 43 -8.16 10.52 4.16
C GLU A 43 -8.13 10.18 5.66
N GLY A 44 -6.93 10.11 6.23
CA GLY A 44 -6.79 9.85 7.66
C GLY A 44 -5.35 9.79 8.12
N THR A 45 -5.17 9.63 9.42
CA THR A 45 -3.86 9.54 10.07
C THR A 45 -3.41 8.08 10.19
N ILE A 46 -2.14 7.82 9.87
CA ILE A 46 -1.54 6.50 10.08
C ILE A 46 -1.38 6.25 11.58
N ILE A 47 -2.10 5.26 12.11
CA ILE A 47 -2.06 4.91 13.55
C ILE A 47 -1.07 3.78 13.87
N ALA A 48 -0.69 2.96 12.89
CA ALA A 48 0.25 1.86 13.06
C ALA A 48 0.84 1.43 11.71
N LYS A 49 2.09 0.95 11.72
CA LYS A 49 2.77 0.34 10.57
C LYS A 49 3.36 -1.01 10.99
N LYS A 50 2.91 -2.11 10.36
CA LYS A 50 3.44 -3.45 10.62
C LYS A 50 4.55 -3.76 9.60
N HIS A 51 5.75 -4.10 10.08
CA HIS A 51 6.90 -4.47 9.26
C HIS A 51 6.80 -5.94 8.86
N GLY A 52 5.91 -6.25 7.91
CA GLY A 52 5.63 -7.61 7.43
C GLY A 52 6.08 -7.88 5.99
N GLY A 53 7.13 -7.19 5.54
CA GLY A 53 7.75 -7.35 4.23
C GLY A 53 9.16 -7.91 4.35
#